data_AF-A0A498F164-F1
#
_entry.id   AF-A0A498F164-F1
#
_cell.length_a   1.000
_cell.length_b   1.000
_cell.length_c   1.000
_cell.angle_alpha   90.00
_cell.angle_beta   90.00
_cell.angle_gamma   90.00
#
_symmetry.space_group_name_H-M   'P 1'
#
loop_
_entity.id
_entity.type
_entity.pdbx_description
1 polymer ?
#
loop_
_entity_poly.entity_id
_entity_poly.type
_entity_poly.pdbx_seq_one_letter_code
_entity_poly.pdbx_strand_id
1 'polypeptide(L)'
;EIANTIADVGTDHGLDVDVEHFENPRDEDETHEMEIEHGRYDELIGEQAQDFEAGIRDVFATLTDRADVIEAHEDRFLPGVLEDRLDD
;
A
#
# COMPACT_ATOMS: atom_id res chain seq x y z
N GLU A 1 -4.55 -5.42 -8.37
CA GLU A 1 -5.68 -4.87 -7.59
C GLU A 1 -5.17 -3.92 -6.52
N ILE A 2 -4.46 -4.42 -5.50
CA ILE A 2 -3.91 -3.64 -4.36
C ILE A 2 -3.28 -2.29 -4.78
N ALA A 3 -2.31 -2.31 -5.71
CA ALA A 3 -1.61 -1.08 -6.11
C ALA A 3 -2.54 -0.04 -6.77
N ASN A 4 -3.51 -0.49 -7.57
CA ASN A 4 -4.47 0.40 -8.22
C ASN A 4 -5.44 1.00 -7.21
N THR A 5 -5.96 0.20 -6.26
CA THR A 5 -6.81 0.74 -5.19
C THR A 5 -6.08 1.77 -4.34
N ILE A 6 -4.79 1.55 -4.07
CA ILE A 6 -3.95 2.53 -3.36
C ILE A 6 -3.78 3.81 -4.18
N ALA A 7 -3.51 3.70 -5.49
CA ALA A 7 -3.35 4.85 -6.37
C ALA A 7 -4.64 5.67 -6.53
N ASP A 8 -5.79 4.99 -6.64
CA ASP A 8 -7.11 5.61 -6.73
C ASP A 8 -7.40 6.44 -5.46
N VAL A 9 -7.18 5.85 -4.28
CA VAL A 9 -7.35 6.59 -3.02
C VAL A 9 -6.30 7.70 -2.87
N GLY A 10 -5.04 7.47 -3.26
CA GLY A 10 -4.01 8.51 -3.23
C GLY A 10 -4.40 9.73 -4.07
N THR A 11 -5.03 9.51 -5.22
CA THR A 11 -5.57 10.56 -6.08
C THR A 11 -6.66 11.37 -5.37
N ASP A 12 -7.55 10.71 -4.61
CA ASP A 12 -8.58 11.40 -3.79
C ASP A 12 -7.94 12.33 -2.74
N HIS A 13 -6.73 12.03 -2.29
CA HIS A 13 -5.92 12.84 -1.37
C HIS A 13 -5.01 13.86 -2.07
N GLY A 14 -5.11 14.00 -3.40
CA GLY A 14 -4.34 14.98 -4.18
C GLY A 14 -2.90 14.57 -4.46
N LEU A 15 -2.56 13.29 -4.32
CA LEU A 15 -1.25 12.74 -4.67
C LEU A 15 -1.23 12.30 -6.13
N ASP A 16 -0.09 12.52 -6.80
CA ASP A 16 0.18 12.00 -8.13
C ASP A 16 0.89 10.65 -7.99
N VAL A 17 0.19 9.55 -8.27
CA VAL A 17 0.65 8.19 -7.96
C VAL A 17 0.80 7.39 -9.24
N ASP A 18 2.04 7.01 -9.54
CA ASP A 18 2.36 6.04 -10.59
C ASP A 18 2.42 4.61 -10.03
N VAL A 19 1.95 3.64 -10.81
CA VAL A 19 2.04 2.20 -10.50
C VAL A 19 3.08 1.56 -11.41
N GLU A 20 4.23 1.19 -10.83
CA GLU A 20 5.34 0.54 -11.52
C GLU A 20 5.49 -0.91 -11.04
N HIS A 21 5.86 -1.81 -11.96
CA HIS A 21 6.14 -3.22 -11.64
C HIS A 21 7.65 -3.46 -11.61
N PHE A 22 8.14 -4.07 -10.53
CA PHE A 22 9.53 -4.48 -10.37
C PHE A 22 9.63 -6.00 -10.27
N GLU A 23 10.75 -6.56 -10.74
CA GLU A 23 11.00 -8.00 -10.60
C GLU A 23 11.09 -8.38 -9.12
N ASN A 24 10.23 -9.31 -8.69
CA ASN A 24 10.24 -9.80 -7.33
C ASN A 24 11.52 -10.63 -7.08
N PRO A 25 12.28 -10.36 -6.01
CA PRO A 25 13.48 -11.16 -5.70
C PRO A 25 13.17 -12.58 -5.22
N ARG A 26 11.91 -12.95 -5.01
CA ARG A 26 11.47 -14.29 -4.58
C ARG A 26 11.02 -15.13 -5.77
N ASP A 27 11.33 -16.42 -5.75
CA ASP A 27 10.85 -17.39 -6.74
C ASP A 27 9.47 -17.91 -6.29
N GLU A 28 8.42 -17.19 -6.67
CA GLU A 28 7.02 -17.47 -6.30
C GLU A 28 6.11 -17.37 -7.54
N ASP A 29 5.01 -18.13 -7.53
CA ASP A 29 4.00 -18.04 -8.59
C ASP A 29 3.17 -16.77 -8.38
N GLU A 30 3.50 -15.72 -9.12
CA GLU A 30 2.86 -14.41 -9.03
C GLU A 30 1.41 -14.39 -9.56
N THR A 31 0.95 -15.45 -10.24
CA THR A 31 -0.42 -15.55 -10.77
C THR A 31 -1.09 -16.84 -10.29
N HIS A 32 -1.60 -16.79 -9.05
CA HIS A 32 -2.33 -17.88 -8.43
C HIS A 32 -3.68 -17.44 -7.88
N GLU A 33 -4.66 -18.36 -7.87
CA GLU A 33 -5.95 -18.13 -7.23
C GLU A 33 -5.81 -18.25 -5.70
N MET A 34 -6.16 -17.18 -4.98
CA MET A 34 -6.04 -17.11 -3.52
C MET A 34 -7.41 -17.00 -2.87
N GLU A 35 -7.98 -18.12 -2.44
CA GLU A 35 -9.20 -18.15 -1.62
C GLU A 35 -8.88 -18.65 -0.19
N ILE A 36 -9.27 -17.86 0.81
CA ILE A 36 -9.06 -18.19 2.23
C ILE A 36 -10.40 -18.08 2.96
N GLU A 37 -10.87 -19.19 3.54
CA GLU A 37 -12.04 -19.18 4.42
C GLU A 37 -11.72 -18.44 5.73
N HIS A 38 -12.51 -17.42 6.07
CA HIS A 38 -12.25 -16.54 7.21
C HIS A 38 -13.48 -16.28 8.09
N GLY A 39 -14.57 -17.04 7.95
CA GLY A 39 -15.83 -16.77 8.69
C GLY A 39 -15.70 -16.72 10.21
N ARG A 40 -14.83 -17.57 10.80
CA ARG A 40 -14.55 -17.51 12.25
C ARG A 40 -13.86 -16.20 12.68
N TYR A 41 -13.06 -15.61 11.79
CA TYR A 41 -12.42 -14.32 12.03
C TYR A 41 -13.42 -13.18 11.91
N ASP A 42 -14.34 -13.25 10.94
CA ASP A 42 -15.41 -12.25 10.77
C ASP A 42 -16.33 -12.17 11.99
N GLU A 43 -16.73 -13.32 12.54
CA GLU A 43 -17.52 -13.38 13.77
C GLU A 43 -16.77 -12.77 14.97
N LEU A 44 -15.44 -12.87 14.99
CA LEU A 44 -14.60 -12.34 16.07
C LEU A 44 -14.41 -10.82 15.98
N ILE A 45 -14.18 -10.29 14.77
CA ILE A 45 -13.91 -8.87 14.55
C ILE A 45 -15.20 -8.03 14.52
N GLY A 46 -16.30 -8.61 14.04
CA GLY A 46 -17.63 -8.00 14.05
C GLY A 46 -17.66 -6.62 13.39
N GLU A 47 -18.13 -5.61 14.13
CA GLU A 47 -18.31 -4.23 13.64
C GLU A 47 -16.99 -3.50 13.31
N GLN A 48 -15.84 -4.06 13.70
CA GLN A 48 -14.52 -3.52 13.35
C GLN A 48 -14.05 -4.00 11.98
N ALA A 49 -14.82 -4.84 11.29
CA ALA A 49 -14.52 -5.24 9.93
C ALA A 49 -14.49 -4.01 9.01
N GLN A 50 -13.51 -4.00 8.10
CA GLN A 50 -13.32 -2.91 7.15
C GLN A 50 -12.90 -3.48 5.80
N ASP A 51 -13.42 -2.90 4.72
CA ASP A 51 -12.91 -3.20 3.40
C ASP A 51 -11.54 -2.56 3.16
N PHE A 52 -10.81 -3.09 2.19
CA PHE A 52 -9.44 -2.67 1.92
C PHE A 52 -9.37 -1.18 1.56
N GLU A 53 -10.29 -0.68 0.74
CA GLU A 53 -10.30 0.70 0.27
C GLU A 53 -10.52 1.71 1.40
N ALA A 54 -11.47 1.45 2.31
CA ALA A 54 -11.69 2.24 3.51
C ALA A 54 -10.45 2.24 4.43
N GLY A 55 -9.79 1.08 4.59
CA GLY A 55 -8.50 1.01 5.31
C GLY A 55 -7.41 1.88 4.71
N ILE A 56 -7.29 1.88 3.39
CA ILE A 56 -6.33 2.72 2.71
C ILE A 56 -6.67 4.22 2.86
N ARG A 57 -7.95 4.60 2.84
CA ARG A 57 -8.36 5.99 3.13
C ARG A 57 -7.92 6.44 4.53
N ASP A 58 -8.11 5.62 5.55
CA ASP A 58 -7.68 5.96 6.92
C ASP A 58 -6.15 6.11 7.02
N VAL A 59 -5.41 5.25 6.31
CA VAL A 59 -3.96 5.31 6.23
C VAL A 59 -3.51 6.61 5.56
N PHE A 60 -4.03 6.97 4.39
CA PHE A 60 -3.66 8.21 3.71
C PHE A 60 -4.05 9.45 4.50
N ALA A 61 -5.21 9.47 5.15
CA ALA A 61 -5.60 10.55 6.05
C ALA A 61 -4.56 10.75 7.17
N THR A 62 -3.97 9.66 7.69
CA THR A 62 -2.94 9.72 8.73
C THR A 62 -1.56 10.10 8.20
N LEU A 63 -1.18 9.58 7.02
CA LEU A 63 0.17 9.79 6.46
C LEU A 63 0.35 11.19 5.88
N THR A 64 -0.68 11.74 5.25
CA THR A 64 -0.64 13.09 4.66
C THR A 64 -0.42 14.18 5.72
N ASP A 65 -0.94 13.99 6.94
CA ASP A 65 -0.66 14.85 8.10
C ASP A 65 0.82 14.83 8.55
N ARG A 66 1.62 13.89 8.04
CA ARG A 66 3.03 13.68 8.39
C ARG A 66 3.97 13.74 7.19
N ALA A 67 3.53 14.33 6.08
CA ALA A 67 4.30 14.40 4.83
C ALA A 67 5.73 14.91 5.06
N ASP A 68 5.90 16.01 5.79
CA ASP A 68 7.22 16.59 6.10
C ASP A 68 8.19 15.60 6.78
N VAL A 69 7.67 14.71 7.63
CA VAL A 69 8.48 13.71 8.35
C VAL A 69 8.87 12.56 7.43
N ILE A 70 7.99 12.19 6.51
CA ILE A 70 8.21 11.14 5.52
C ILE A 70 9.26 11.63 4.50
N GLU A 71 9.10 12.84 3.97
CA GLU A 71 10.05 13.48 3.06
C GLU A 71 11.45 13.59 3.69
N ALA A 72 11.53 13.95 4.98
CA ALA A 72 12.81 14.04 5.68
C ALA A 72 13.54 12.68 5.88
N HIS A 73 12.87 11.56 5.59
CA HIS A 73 13.39 10.21 5.81
C HIS A 73 13.08 9.26 4.64
N GLU A 74 12.99 9.79 3.42
CA GLU A 74 12.71 9.00 2.20
C GLU A 74 13.69 7.83 2.01
N ASP A 75 14.94 8.00 2.47
CA ASP A 75 16.00 7.00 2.48
C ASP A 75 15.60 5.68 3.18
N ARG A 76 14.59 5.71 4.06
CA ARG A 76 14.12 4.51 4.78
C ARG A 76 13.00 3.75 4.10
N PHE A 77 12.36 4.35 3.12
CA PHE A 77 11.15 3.79 2.48
C PHE A 77 11.43 3.24 1.09
N LEU A 78 12.52 3.65 0.45
CA LEU A 78 12.91 3.14 -0.86
C LEU A 78 13.61 1.78 -0.72
N PRO A 79 13.08 0.71 -1.35
CA PRO A 79 13.79 -0.55 -1.47
C PRO A 79 15.12 -0.35 -2.21
N GLY A 80 16.12 -1.18 -1.94
CA GLY A 80 17.45 -1.07 -2.56
C GLY A 80 17.48 -1.02 -4.08
N VAL A 81 16.46 -1.58 -4.77
CA VAL A 81 16.32 -1.48 -6.23
C VAL A 81 15.94 -0.07 -6.72
N LEU A 82 15.57 0.83 -5.82
CA LEU A 82 15.18 2.23 -6.09
C LEU A 82 16.13 3.24 -5.45
N GLU A 83 17.19 2.82 -4.75
CA GLU A 83 18.15 3.73 -4.09
C GLU A 83 18.81 4.69 -5.09
N ASP A 84 19.03 4.28 -6.33
CA ASP A 84 19.59 5.12 -7.40
C ASP A 84 18.73 6.36 -7.72
N ARG A 85 17.44 6.39 -7.33
CA ARG A 85 16.54 7.55 -7.52
C ARG A 85 16.72 8.65 -6.47
N LEU A 86 17.47 8.39 -5.40
CA LEU A 86 17.76 9.38 -4.34
C LEU A 86 18.93 10.31 -4.68
N ASP A 87 19.74 9.93 -5.68
CA ASP A 87 20.94 10.67 -6.09
C ASP A 87 20.68 11.69 -7.23
N ASP A 88 19.45 11.75 -7.77
CA ASP A 88 18.99 12.66 -8.84
C ASP A 88 18.34 13.96 -8.31
#